data_AF-A0A950L2E5-F1
#
_entry.id   AF-A0A950L2E5-F1
#
_cell.length_a   1.000
_cell.length_b   1.000
_cell.length_c   1.000
_cell.angle_alpha   90.00
_cell.angle_beta   90.00
_cell.angle_gamma   90.00
#
_symmetry.space_group_name_H-M   'P 1'
#
loop_
_entity.id
_entity.type
_entity.pdbx_description
1 polymer ?
#
loop_
_entity_poly.entity_id
_entity_poly.type
_entity_poly.pdbx_seq_one_letter_code
_entity_poly.pdbx_strand_id
1 'polypeptide(L)'
;MSTVIDDRLQHARAQAQQPHEKLEAARHKTVEQMRADLSAASTKAHELSTSVRAMAEADRTEAKDKLLAAADSLRDAAETARTAADEKREETKAGAQAALGKAREALHKLSETIAAQRREAKAEKV
;
A
#
# COMPACT_ATOMS: atom_id res chain seq x y z
N MET A 1 -12.74 -17.55 -15.41
CA MET A 1 -13.11 -16.14 -15.72
C MET A 1 -12.43 -15.22 -14.70
N SER A 2 -11.12 -14.93 -14.82
CA SER A 2 -10.35 -14.16 -13.80
C SER A 2 -9.42 -13.11 -14.43
N THR A 3 -9.97 -12.11 -15.12
CA THR A 3 -9.19 -10.98 -15.68
C THR A 3 -9.46 -9.67 -14.93
N VAL A 4 -10.73 -9.36 -14.61
CA VAL A 4 -11.11 -8.09 -13.98
C VAL A 4 -10.49 -7.91 -12.58
N ILE A 5 -10.41 -8.97 -11.78
CA ILE A 5 -9.80 -8.90 -10.45
C ILE A 5 -8.28 -8.76 -10.58
N ASP A 6 -7.62 -9.58 -11.41
CA ASP A 6 -6.17 -9.49 -11.63
C ASP A 6 -5.76 -8.09 -12.14
N ASP A 7 -6.52 -7.50 -13.06
CA ASP A 7 -6.28 -6.15 -13.58
C ASP A 7 -6.42 -5.08 -12.48
N ARG A 8 -7.45 -5.19 -11.64
CA ARG A 8 -7.65 -4.28 -10.51
C ARG A 8 -6.55 -4.41 -9.46
N LEU A 9 -6.07 -5.63 -9.20
CA LEU A 9 -4.97 -5.89 -8.28
C LEU A 9 -3.64 -5.34 -8.82
N GLN A 10 -3.37 -5.53 -10.10
CA GLN A 10 -2.20 -4.95 -10.75
C GLN A 10 -2.25 -3.42 -10.72
N HIS A 11 -3.42 -2.83 -10.97
CA HIS A 11 -3.62 -1.39 -10.85
C HIS A 11 -3.40 -0.90 -9.42
N ALA A 12 -3.96 -1.58 -8.41
CA ALA A 12 -3.74 -1.23 -7.01
C ALA A 12 -2.28 -1.36 -6.58
N ARG A 13 -1.56 -2.38 -7.07
CA ARG A 13 -0.11 -2.51 -6.87
C ARG A 13 0.66 -1.35 -7.48
N ALA A 14 0.34 -0.96 -8.72
CA ALA A 14 0.95 0.20 -9.37
C ALA A 14 0.66 1.49 -8.60
N GLN A 15 -0.56 1.65 -8.07
CA GLN A 15 -0.92 2.80 -7.23
C GLN A 15 -0.23 2.77 -5.85
N ALA A 16 0.03 1.61 -5.26
CA ALA A 16 0.79 1.45 -4.01
C ALA A 16 2.28 1.79 -4.18
N GLN A 17 2.79 1.68 -5.41
CA GLN A 17 4.18 2.01 -5.73
C GLN A 17 4.43 3.51 -5.58
N GLN A 18 3.46 4.36 -5.93
CA GLN A 18 3.58 5.81 -5.80
C GLN A 18 3.82 6.31 -4.36
N PRO A 19 3.00 5.98 -3.34
CA PRO A 19 3.28 6.39 -1.97
C PRO A 19 4.58 5.77 -1.46
N HIS A 20 4.94 4.54 -1.85
CA HIS A 20 6.24 3.96 -1.51
C HIS A 20 7.40 4.82 -2.04
N GLU A 21 7.40 5.18 -3.32
CA GLU A 21 8.42 6.03 -3.93
C GLU A 21 8.49 7.42 -3.28
N LYS A 22 7.34 8.02 -2.94
CA LYS A 22 7.29 9.30 -2.21
C LYS A 22 7.92 9.20 -0.82
N LEU A 23 7.59 8.15 -0.07
CA LEU A 23 8.17 7.90 1.25
C LEU A 23 9.67 7.61 1.17
N GLU A 24 10.11 6.91 0.13
CA GLU A 24 11.53 6.66 -0.11
C GLU A 24 12.28 7.95 -0.45
N ALA A 25 11.73 8.78 -1.34
CA ALA A 25 12.29 10.08 -1.71
C ALA A 25 12.36 11.05 -0.52
N ALA A 26 11.46 10.94 0.45
CA ALA A 26 11.47 11.77 1.65
C ALA A 26 12.77 11.61 2.44
N ARG A 27 13.45 10.45 2.41
CA ARG A 27 14.65 10.15 3.22
C ARG A 27 15.82 11.14 3.05
N HIS A 28 15.91 11.79 1.89
CA HIS A 28 17.04 12.68 1.53
C HIS A 28 16.68 14.17 1.49
N LYS A 29 15.45 14.54 1.89
CA LYS A 29 14.94 15.92 1.77
C LYS A 29 15.07 16.73 3.07
N THR A 30 14.79 18.03 2.96
CA THR A 30 14.61 18.90 4.14
C THR A 30 13.35 18.50 4.93
N VAL A 31 13.24 18.94 6.18
CA VAL A 31 12.09 18.57 7.05
C VAL A 31 10.77 19.08 6.51
N GLU A 32 10.72 20.32 6.03
CA GLU A 32 9.48 20.89 5.46
C GLU A 32 9.01 20.12 4.24
N GLN A 33 9.95 19.74 3.36
CA GLN A 33 9.65 18.91 2.19
C GLN A 33 9.24 17.48 2.60
N MET A 34 9.90 16.89 3.61
CA MET A 34 9.51 15.59 4.17
C MET A 34 8.07 15.61 4.66
N ARG A 35 7.67 16.64 5.41
CA ARG A 35 6.29 16.76 5.92
C ARG A 35 5.27 16.85 4.78
N ALA A 36 5.56 17.63 3.75
CA ALA A 36 4.69 17.73 2.58
C ALA A 36 4.55 16.39 1.84
N ASP A 37 5.67 15.68 1.64
CA ASP A 37 5.65 14.35 0.99
C ASP A 37 4.93 13.30 1.85
N LEU A 38 5.15 13.32 3.16
CA LEU A 38 4.50 12.42 4.12
C LEU A 38 2.99 12.65 4.15
N SER A 39 2.55 13.91 4.16
CA SER A 39 1.12 14.26 4.07
C SER A 39 0.51 13.75 2.76
N ALA A 40 1.17 13.99 1.62
CA ALA A 40 0.69 13.52 0.33
C ALA A 40 0.70 11.99 0.20
N ALA A 41 1.72 11.32 0.74
CA ALA A 41 1.81 9.87 0.78
C ALA A 41 0.73 9.28 1.70
N SER A 42 0.46 9.92 2.83
CA SER A 42 -0.61 9.53 3.76
C SER A 42 -1.97 9.54 3.09
N THR A 43 -2.35 10.66 2.45
CA THR A 43 -3.62 10.76 1.71
C THR A 43 -3.72 9.66 0.66
N LYS A 44 -2.65 9.44 -0.12
CA LYS A 44 -2.68 8.45 -1.20
C LYS A 44 -2.78 7.02 -0.69
N ALA A 45 -2.05 6.69 0.38
CA ALA A 45 -2.10 5.38 1.00
C ALA A 45 -3.48 5.12 1.64
N HIS A 46 -4.11 6.13 2.23
CA HIS A 46 -5.47 6.02 2.76
C HIS A 46 -6.51 5.75 1.67
N GLU A 47 -6.51 6.54 0.59
CA GLU A 47 -7.38 6.31 -0.58
C GLU A 47 -7.23 4.87 -1.12
N LEU A 48 -5.98 4.42 -1.23
CA LEU A 48 -5.68 3.10 -1.75
C LEU A 48 -6.12 1.99 -0.78
N SER A 49 -5.92 2.18 0.53
CA SER A 49 -6.43 1.26 1.55
C SER A 49 -7.94 1.06 1.41
N THR A 50 -8.71 2.15 1.30
CA THR A 50 -10.17 2.09 1.09
C THR A 50 -10.51 1.33 -0.19
N SER A 51 -9.80 1.62 -1.30
CA SER A 51 -10.04 0.92 -2.56
C SER A 51 -9.71 -0.56 -2.48
N VAL A 52 -8.58 -0.95 -1.87
CA VAL A 52 -8.16 -2.35 -1.73
C VAL A 52 -9.09 -3.11 -0.82
N ARG A 53 -9.56 -2.49 0.27
CA ARG A 53 -10.55 -3.07 1.16
C ARG A 53 -11.88 -3.34 0.44
N ALA A 54 -12.37 -2.37 -0.33
CA ALA A 54 -13.59 -2.56 -1.12
C ALA A 54 -13.46 -3.70 -2.15
N MET A 55 -12.26 -3.87 -2.74
CA MET A 55 -11.98 -5.03 -3.59
C MET A 55 -12.00 -6.35 -2.79
N ALA A 56 -11.39 -6.37 -1.61
CA ALA A 56 -11.38 -7.55 -0.74
C ALA A 56 -12.80 -7.98 -0.33
N GLU A 57 -13.66 -7.00 -0.02
CA GLU A 57 -15.05 -7.24 0.36
C GLU A 57 -15.90 -7.78 -0.80
N ALA A 58 -15.53 -7.44 -2.04
CA ALA A 58 -16.15 -7.98 -3.25
C ALA A 58 -15.62 -9.37 -3.66
N ASP A 59 -14.46 -9.79 -3.13
CA ASP A 59 -13.83 -11.07 -3.40
C ASP A 59 -14.32 -12.16 -2.42
N ARG A 60 -14.50 -13.38 -2.92
CA ARG A 60 -14.97 -14.55 -2.13
C ARG A 60 -13.94 -15.68 -2.04
N THR A 61 -12.72 -15.42 -2.49
CA THR A 61 -11.62 -16.39 -2.54
C THR A 61 -10.64 -16.20 -1.37
N GLU A 62 -9.63 -17.07 -1.28
CA GLU A 62 -8.50 -16.93 -0.34
C GLU A 62 -7.69 -15.63 -0.55
N ALA A 63 -7.86 -14.95 -1.70
CA ALA A 63 -7.26 -13.63 -1.92
C ALA A 63 -7.86 -12.55 -1.01
N LYS A 64 -9.08 -12.73 -0.50
CA LYS A 64 -9.75 -11.75 0.36
C LYS A 64 -8.91 -11.38 1.59
N ASP A 65 -8.42 -12.37 2.33
CA ASP A 65 -7.68 -12.12 3.57
C ASP A 65 -6.34 -11.42 3.30
N LYS A 66 -5.68 -11.77 2.18
CA LYS A 66 -4.45 -11.10 1.74
C LYS A 66 -4.70 -9.66 1.32
N LEU A 67 -5.85 -9.38 0.69
CA LEU A 67 -6.26 -8.03 0.32
C LEU A 67 -6.61 -7.18 1.54
N LEU A 68 -7.32 -7.74 2.51
CA LEU A 68 -7.59 -7.07 3.78
C LEU A 68 -6.27 -6.75 4.49
N ALA A 69 -5.35 -7.71 4.57
CA ALA A 69 -4.03 -7.50 5.17
C ALA A 69 -3.20 -6.44 4.43
N ALA A 70 -3.31 -6.35 3.09
CA ALA A 70 -2.68 -5.29 2.31
C ALA A 70 -3.33 -3.92 2.57
N ALA A 71 -4.66 -3.86 2.62
CA ALA A 71 -5.40 -2.64 2.94
C ALA A 71 -5.07 -2.11 4.33
N ASP A 72 -4.98 -2.99 5.33
CA ASP A 72 -4.61 -2.63 6.69
C ASP A 72 -3.16 -2.11 6.75
N SER A 73 -2.21 -2.77 6.08
CA SER A 73 -0.83 -2.25 5.98
C SER A 73 -0.74 -0.87 5.30
N LEU A 74 -1.58 -0.60 4.29
CA LEU A 74 -1.68 0.73 3.67
C LEU A 74 -2.28 1.78 4.61
N ARG A 75 -3.28 1.39 5.41
CA ARG A 75 -3.86 2.27 6.42
C ARG A 75 -2.85 2.62 7.50
N ASP A 76 -2.14 1.61 8.01
CA ASP A 76 -1.08 1.81 9.00
C ASP A 76 0.04 2.72 8.45
N ALA A 77 0.43 2.52 7.18
CA ALA A 77 1.40 3.39 6.52
C ALA A 77 0.88 4.83 6.42
N ALA A 78 -0.40 5.01 6.08
CA ALA A 78 -1.04 6.31 6.00
C ALA A 78 -1.09 7.03 7.35
N GLU A 79 -1.49 6.33 8.41
CA GLU A 79 -1.54 6.85 9.77
C GLU A 79 -0.15 7.21 10.29
N THR A 80 0.82 6.32 10.09
CA THR A 80 2.23 6.56 10.48
C THR A 80 2.79 7.77 9.74
N ALA A 81 2.56 7.89 8.43
CA ALA A 81 3.02 9.02 7.64
C ALA A 81 2.35 10.33 8.07
N ARG A 82 1.06 10.30 8.41
CA ARG A 82 0.35 11.47 8.93
C ARG A 82 0.96 11.95 10.24
N THR A 83 1.09 11.05 11.21
CA THR A 83 1.68 11.37 12.52
C THR A 83 3.11 11.92 12.34
N ALA A 84 3.93 11.29 11.49
CA ALA A 84 5.28 11.74 11.20
C ALA A 84 5.35 13.15 10.57
N ALA A 85 4.34 13.53 9.79
CA ALA A 85 4.24 14.87 9.21
C ALA A 85 3.95 15.96 10.25
N ASP A 86 3.26 15.61 11.34
CA ASP A 86 2.90 16.53 12.43
C ASP A 86 4.00 16.64 13.51
N GLU A 87 4.96 15.71 13.53
CA GLU A 87 6.03 15.60 14.53
C GLU A 87 7.25 16.51 14.29
N LYS A 88 8.18 16.57 15.25
CA LYS A 88 9.42 17.36 15.15
C LYS A 88 10.46 16.65 14.26
N ARG A 89 11.52 17.38 13.86
CA ARG A 89 12.53 16.95 12.86
C ARG A 89 13.04 15.51 12.99
N GLU A 90 13.51 15.10 14.17
CA GLU A 90 14.11 13.77 14.35
C GLU A 90 13.05 12.66 14.30
N GLU A 91 11.87 12.94 14.84
CA GLU A 91 10.70 12.06 14.84
C GLU A 91 10.15 11.90 13.41
N THR A 92 10.07 12.99 12.62
CA THR A 92 9.67 12.95 11.20
C THR A 92 10.51 11.98 10.37
N LYS A 93 11.83 11.91 10.61
CA LYS A 93 12.70 10.97 9.89
C LYS A 93 12.44 9.52 10.30
N ALA A 94 12.29 9.25 11.60
CA ALA A 94 11.99 7.92 12.09
C ALA A 94 10.60 7.45 11.61
N GLY A 95 9.60 8.33 11.68
CA GLY A 95 8.26 8.09 11.18
C GLY A 95 8.22 7.85 9.67
N ALA A 96 9.01 8.58 8.88
CA ALA A 96 9.14 8.31 7.43
C ALA A 96 9.69 6.90 7.14
N GLN A 97 10.68 6.43 7.91
CA GLN A 97 11.21 5.07 7.77
C GLN A 97 10.18 4.01 8.15
N ALA A 98 9.44 4.23 9.24
CA ALA A 98 8.38 3.33 9.67
C ALA A 98 7.25 3.23 8.62
N ALA A 99 6.80 4.38 8.09
CA ALA A 99 5.81 4.43 7.02
C ALA A 99 6.28 3.71 5.75
N LEU A 100 7.55 3.89 5.36
CA LEU A 100 8.14 3.19 4.22
C LEU A 100 8.13 1.66 4.41
N GLY A 101 8.47 1.18 5.61
CA GLY A 101 8.41 -0.24 5.94
C GLY A 101 7.01 -0.83 5.75
N LYS A 102 5.98 -0.12 6.22
CA LYS A 102 4.57 -0.53 6.07
C LYS A 102 4.09 -0.47 4.61
N ALA A 103 4.47 0.56 3.86
CA ALA A 103 4.16 0.66 2.43
C ALA A 103 4.80 -0.49 1.63
N ARG A 104 6.04 -0.87 1.97
CA ARG A 104 6.72 -2.03 1.37
C ARG A 104 6.02 -3.35 1.68
N GLU A 105 5.58 -3.54 2.92
CA GLU A 105 4.81 -4.72 3.33
C GLU A 105 3.50 -4.84 2.53
N ALA A 106 2.78 -3.73 2.38
CA ALA A 106 1.56 -3.69 1.56
C ALA A 106 1.81 -4.08 0.10
N LEU A 107 2.84 -3.49 -0.53
CA LEU A 107 3.24 -3.83 -1.91
C LEU A 107 3.58 -5.31 -2.07
N HIS A 108 4.25 -5.89 -1.07
CA HIS A 108 4.56 -7.30 -1.06
C HIS A 108 3.29 -8.16 -1.04
N LYS A 109 2.37 -7.90 -0.09
CA LYS A 109 1.09 -8.63 0.02
C LYS A 109 0.23 -8.54 -1.25
N LEU A 110 0.17 -7.36 -1.88
CA LEU A 110 -0.52 -7.20 -3.17
C LEU A 110 0.13 -8.05 -4.27
N SER A 111 1.46 -8.08 -4.32
CA SER A 111 2.21 -8.89 -5.29
C SER A 111 1.97 -10.38 -5.09
N GLU A 112 1.96 -10.85 -3.83
CA GLU A 112 1.64 -12.24 -3.51
C GLU A 112 0.21 -12.61 -3.88
N THR A 113 -0.74 -11.70 -3.71
CA THR A 113 -2.14 -11.91 -4.05
C THR A 113 -2.33 -12.08 -5.56
N ILE A 114 -1.71 -11.22 -6.37
CA ILE A 114 -1.66 -11.35 -7.84
C ILE A 114 -1.06 -12.71 -8.23
N ALA A 115 0.04 -13.10 -7.59
CA ALA A 115 0.69 -14.38 -7.86
C ALA A 115 -0.15 -15.60 -7.45
N ALA A 116 -0.98 -15.49 -6.41
CA ALA A 116 -1.93 -16.53 -6.01
C ALA A 116 -3.07 -16.67 -7.03
N GLN A 117 -3.69 -15.55 -7.41
CA GLN A 117 -4.77 -15.52 -8.41
C GLN A 117 -4.35 -16.11 -9.77
N ARG A 118 -3.12 -15.80 -10.22
CA ARG A 118 -2.56 -16.39 -11.45
C ARG A 118 -2.31 -17.89 -11.35
N ARG A 119 -2.05 -18.42 -10.15
CA ARG A 119 -1.87 -19.87 -9.93
C ARG A 119 -3.21 -20.59 -9.93
N GLU A 120 -4.21 -20.05 -9.23
CA GLU A 120 -5.59 -20.57 -9.23
C GLU A 120 -6.18 -20.60 -10.65
N ALA A 121 -6.03 -19.52 -11.41
CA ALA A 121 -6.50 -19.45 -12.79
C ALA A 121 -5.79 -20.41 -13.76
N LYS A 122 -4.60 -20.91 -13.40
CA LYS A 122 -3.89 -21.95 -14.15
C LYS A 122 -4.33 -23.36 -13.72
N ALA A 123 -4.60 -23.56 -12.43
CA ALA A 123 -5.08 -24.84 -11.90
C ALA A 123 -6.51 -25.15 -12.38
N GLU A 124 -7.37 -24.14 -12.56
CA GLU A 124 -8.74 -24.31 -13.08
C GLU A 124 -8.80 -24.62 -14.60
N LYS A 125 -7.67 -24.46 -15.32
CA LYS A 125 -7.56 -24.74 -16.77
C LYS A 125 -6.98 -26.12 -17.10
N VAL A 126 -6.55 -26.89 -16.11
CA VAL A 126 -6.03 -28.27 -16.24
C VAL A 126 -7.13 -29.24 -15.84
#